data_AF-A0A844G6G2-F1
#
_entry.id   AF-A0A844G6G2-F1
#
_cell.length_a   1.000
_cell.length_b   1.000
_cell.length_c   1.000
_cell.angle_alpha   90.00
_cell.angle_beta   90.00
_cell.angle_gamma   90.00
#
_symmetry.space_group_name_H-M   'P 1'
#
loop_
_entity.id
_entity.type
_entity.pdbx_description
1 polymer ?
#
loop_
_entity_poly.entity_id
_entity_poly.type
_entity_poly.pdbx_seq_one_letter_code
_entity_poly.pdbx_strand_id
1 'polypeptide(L)'
;MNHFFQNGNQMSEKNGDDLLALIKGIMASLKSCWQFLQNLRASTTQRITYAGLISDIVRNKPNDPYIKRCSVIRNQNADGTTELMIVYLDDLNQPVWGPDPRNPFGWKMKTRELDFELEDAFGNNNMLILD
;
A
#
# COMPACT_ATOMS: atom_id res chain seq x y z
N MET A 1 -12.76 -26.14 -49.81
CA MET A 1 -12.66 -24.69 -49.52
C MET A 1 -12.58 -24.55 -48.01
N ASN A 2 -11.45 -24.05 -47.51
CA ASN A 2 -10.98 -24.17 -46.12
C ASN A 2 -11.73 -23.24 -45.16
N HIS A 3 -12.32 -23.77 -44.08
CA HIS A 3 -12.94 -22.98 -43.01
C HIS A 3 -12.59 -23.43 -41.57
N PHE A 4 -11.48 -24.15 -41.35
CA PHE A 4 -11.19 -24.78 -40.05
C PHE A 4 -9.90 -24.35 -39.32
N PHE A 5 -9.23 -23.25 -39.73
CA PHE A 5 -7.95 -22.83 -39.12
C PHE A 5 -7.93 -21.44 -38.45
N GLN A 6 -9.07 -20.78 -38.20
CA GLN A 6 -9.08 -19.41 -37.63
C GLN A 6 -9.36 -19.31 -36.12
N ASN A 7 -9.90 -20.33 -35.45
CA ASN A 7 -10.33 -20.19 -34.05
C ASN A 7 -9.20 -20.33 -33.00
N GLY A 8 -8.08 -20.98 -33.34
CA GLY A 8 -6.97 -21.19 -32.39
C GLY A 8 -6.14 -19.92 -32.12
N ASN A 9 -5.89 -19.12 -33.16
CA ASN A 9 -5.12 -17.87 -33.02
C ASN A 9 -5.92 -16.77 -32.31
N GLN A 10 -7.22 -16.62 -32.62
CA GLN A 10 -8.05 -15.57 -32.02
C GLN A 10 -8.26 -15.75 -30.52
N MET A 11 -8.36 -16.99 -30.03
CA MET A 11 -8.53 -17.26 -28.59
C MET A 11 -7.23 -17.07 -27.81
N SER A 12 -6.08 -17.38 -28.43
CA SER A 12 -4.75 -17.15 -27.84
C SER A 12 -4.36 -15.68 -27.83
N GLU A 13 -4.67 -14.92 -28.90
CA GLU A 13 -4.45 -13.47 -28.96
C GLU A 13 -5.35 -12.74 -27.96
N LYS A 14 -6.64 -13.10 -27.88
CA LYS A 14 -7.58 -12.52 -26.91
C LYS A 14 -7.13 -12.73 -25.46
N ASN A 15 -6.65 -13.92 -25.10
CA ASN A 15 -6.08 -14.17 -23.78
C ASN A 15 -4.82 -13.35 -23.50
N GLY A 16 -3.97 -13.11 -24.51
CA GLY A 16 -2.79 -12.26 -24.40
C GLY A 16 -3.14 -10.79 -24.17
N ASP A 17 -4.12 -10.28 -24.91
CA ASP A 17 -4.62 -8.91 -24.79
C ASP A 17 -5.31 -8.66 -23.44
N ASP A 18 -6.09 -9.63 -22.95
CA ASP A 18 -6.75 -9.56 -21.64
C ASP A 18 -5.72 -9.55 -20.50
N LEU A 19 -4.67 -10.38 -20.59
CA LEU A 19 -3.57 -10.39 -19.63
C LEU A 19 -2.79 -9.06 -19.64
N LEU A 20 -2.52 -8.51 -20.82
CA LEU A 20 -1.86 -7.21 -20.97
C LEU A 20 -2.72 -6.08 -20.41
N ALA A 21 -4.04 -6.10 -20.63
CA ALA A 21 -4.97 -5.14 -20.06
C ALA A 21 -4.98 -5.21 -18.53
N LEU A 22 -4.99 -6.41 -17.96
CA LEU A 22 -4.90 -6.63 -16.52
C LEU A 22 -3.58 -6.08 -15.94
N ILE A 23 -2.44 -6.42 -16.55
CA ILE A 23 -1.12 -5.92 -16.11
C ILE A 23 -1.07 -4.40 -16.15
N LYS A 24 -1.59 -3.77 -17.21
CA LYS A 24 -1.69 -2.31 -17.31
C LYS A 24 -2.54 -1.72 -16.19
N GLY A 25 -3.68 -2.35 -15.87
CA GLY A 25 -4.54 -1.93 -14.77
C GLY A 25 -3.86 -2.02 -13.40
N ILE A 26 -3.14 -3.11 -13.14
CA ILE A 26 -2.35 -3.30 -11.92
C ILE A 26 -1.26 -2.24 -11.81
N MET A 27 -0.48 -2.04 -12.87
CA MET A 27 0.59 -1.04 -12.89
C MET A 27 0.07 0.39 -12.70
N ALA A 28 -1.07 0.72 -13.30
CA ALA A 28 -1.72 2.01 -13.12
C ALA A 28 -2.15 2.21 -11.65
N SER A 29 -2.76 1.18 -11.05
CA SER A 29 -3.20 1.21 -9.64
C SER A 29 -2.02 1.35 -8.69
N LEU A 30 -0.94 0.59 -8.91
CA LEU A 30 0.30 0.71 -8.13
C LEU A 30 0.91 2.11 -8.24
N LYS A 31 0.94 2.68 -9.46
CA LYS A 31 1.44 4.03 -9.69
C LYS A 31 0.60 5.07 -8.94
N SER A 32 -0.73 4.97 -8.98
CA SER A 32 -1.62 5.88 -8.26
C SER A 32 -1.44 5.76 -6.75
N CYS A 33 -1.38 4.55 -6.19
CA CYS A 33 -1.07 4.34 -4.77
C CYS A 33 0.27 4.96 -4.38
N TRP A 34 1.31 4.74 -5.20
CA TRP A 34 2.64 5.27 -4.93
C TRP A 34 2.67 6.81 -4.96
N GLN A 35 2.02 7.42 -5.95
CA GLN A 35 1.90 8.87 -6.05
C GLN A 35 1.16 9.47 -4.85
N PHE A 36 0.09 8.81 -4.39
CA PHE A 36 -0.60 9.19 -3.16
C PHE A 36 0.35 9.21 -1.96
N LEU A 37 1.08 8.10 -1.73
CA LEU A 37 2.02 7.98 -0.61
C LEU A 37 3.13 9.03 -0.62
N GLN A 38 3.65 9.36 -1.81
CA GLN A 38 4.66 10.41 -1.96
C GLN A 38 4.10 11.80 -1.59
N ASN A 39 2.85 12.08 -1.98
CA ASN A 39 2.21 13.39 -1.77
C ASN A 39 1.64 13.59 -0.37
N LEU A 40 1.54 12.53 0.45
CA LEU A 40 1.15 12.66 1.85
C LEU A 40 2.13 13.56 2.61
N ARG A 41 1.59 14.55 3.34
CA ARG A 41 2.39 15.32 4.29
C ARG A 41 2.74 14.44 5.48
N ALA A 42 4.02 14.39 5.82
CA ALA A 42 4.49 13.68 6.98
C ALA A 42 4.48 14.62 8.20
N SER A 43 3.81 14.22 9.28
CA SER A 43 4.12 14.77 10.59
C SER A 43 5.56 14.37 10.97
N THR A 44 6.29 15.22 11.69
CA THR A 44 7.65 14.90 12.14
C THR A 44 7.67 14.69 13.64
N THR A 45 8.22 13.56 14.07
CA THR A 45 8.52 13.27 15.48
C THR A 45 10.00 12.94 15.64
N GLN A 46 10.56 13.12 16.83
CA GLN A 46 11.95 12.73 17.08
C GLN A 46 12.06 11.20 17.20
N ARG A 47 11.15 10.59 17.96
CA ARG A 47 11.11 9.15 18.20
C ARG A 47 9.65 8.67 18.17
N ILE A 48 9.44 7.48 17.64
CA ILE A 48 8.16 6.78 17.70
C ILE A 48 8.36 5.44 18.40
N THR A 49 7.41 5.06 19.25
CA THR A 49 7.38 3.77 19.92
C THR A 49 6.36 2.85 19.28
N TYR A 50 6.49 1.53 19.45
CA TYR A 50 5.49 0.58 18.94
C TYR A 50 4.09 0.93 19.44
N ALA A 51 3.93 1.06 20.77
CA ALA A 51 2.66 1.45 21.37
C ALA A 51 2.14 2.82 20.88
N GLY A 52 3.04 3.79 20.67
CA GLY A 52 2.69 5.10 20.12
C GLY A 52 2.17 5.00 18.68
N LEU A 53 2.83 4.20 17.84
CA LEU A 53 2.39 3.94 16.47
C LEU A 53 1.02 3.27 16.44
N ILE A 54 0.79 2.23 17.26
CA ILE A 54 -0.52 1.58 17.36
C ILE A 54 -1.59 2.58 17.81
N SER A 55 -1.30 3.40 18.83
CA SER A 55 -2.23 4.44 19.29
C SER A 55 -2.56 5.44 18.18
N ASP A 56 -1.59 5.86 17.39
CA ASP A 56 -1.79 6.79 16.28
C ASP A 56 -2.60 6.14 15.15
N ILE A 57 -2.36 4.86 14.84
CA ILE A 57 -3.14 4.10 13.85
C ILE A 57 -4.61 4.00 14.27
N VAL A 58 -4.89 3.66 15.52
CA VAL A 58 -6.26 3.56 16.03
C VAL A 58 -6.92 4.93 16.03
N ARG A 59 -6.21 5.98 16.49
CA ARG A 59 -6.74 7.35 16.53
C ARG A 59 -7.06 7.91 15.15
N ASN A 60 -6.22 7.62 14.16
CA ASN A 60 -6.37 8.13 12.80
C ASN A 60 -7.24 7.22 11.91
N LYS A 61 -7.75 6.09 12.42
CA LYS A 61 -8.56 5.14 11.64
C LYS A 61 -9.86 5.82 11.17
N PRO A 62 -10.11 5.90 9.85
CA PRO A 62 -11.37 6.38 9.32
C PRO A 62 -12.55 5.50 9.76
N ASN A 63 -13.73 6.10 9.89
CA ASN A 63 -14.96 5.36 10.15
C ASN A 63 -15.49 4.71 8.86
N ASP A 64 -14.78 3.69 8.39
CA ASP A 64 -15.15 2.90 7.22
C ASP A 64 -15.17 1.40 7.61
N PRO A 65 -16.31 0.70 7.41
CA PRO A 65 -16.47 -0.68 7.85
C PRO A 65 -15.62 -1.70 7.08
N TYR A 66 -15.10 -1.34 5.90
CA TYR A 66 -14.23 -2.19 5.11
C TYR A 66 -12.79 -2.21 5.64
N ILE A 67 -12.42 -1.28 6.53
CA ILE A 67 -11.07 -1.29 7.13
C ILE A 67 -10.96 -2.41 8.18
N LYS A 68 -10.18 -3.44 7.86
CA LYS A 68 -9.94 -4.61 8.72
C LYS A 68 -8.56 -4.63 9.35
N ARG A 69 -7.57 -4.06 8.69
CA ARG A 69 -6.17 -4.06 9.12
C ARG A 69 -5.45 -2.85 8.55
N CYS A 70 -4.17 -2.70 8.83
CA CYS A 70 -3.33 -1.68 8.21
C CYS A 70 -1.95 -2.23 7.85
N SER A 71 -1.35 -1.68 6.80
CA SER A 71 0.07 -1.85 6.54
C SER A 71 0.84 -0.65 7.05
N VAL A 72 2.04 -0.93 7.56
CA VAL A 72 3.04 0.08 7.88
C VAL A 72 4.27 -0.21 7.04
N ILE A 73 4.62 0.71 6.15
CA ILE A 73 5.77 0.60 5.25
C ILE A 73 6.86 1.53 5.76
N ARG A 74 8.05 0.96 6.00
CA ARG A 74 9.26 1.66 6.44
C ARG A 74 10.09 2.06 5.23
N ASN A 75 10.44 3.34 5.14
CA ASN A 75 11.39 3.86 4.16
C ASN A 75 12.49 4.64 4.88
N GLN A 76 13.72 4.13 4.85
CA GLN A 76 14.88 4.84 5.39
C GLN A 76 15.39 5.85 4.36
N ASN A 77 15.50 7.11 4.77
CA ASN A 77 15.99 8.19 3.93
C ASN A 77 17.51 8.35 4.06
N ALA A 78 18.12 8.93 3.03
CA ALA A 78 19.55 9.22 3.01
C ALA A 78 20.01 10.23 4.08
N ASP A 79 19.08 11.03 4.64
CA ASP A 79 19.35 11.98 5.73
C ASP A 79 19.34 11.33 7.14
N GLY A 80 19.23 10.00 7.20
CA GLY A 80 19.20 9.23 8.45
C GLY A 80 17.82 9.19 9.12
N THR A 81 16.80 9.82 8.54
CA THR A 81 15.43 9.74 9.04
C THR A 81 14.71 8.54 8.46
N THR A 82 13.64 8.10 9.13
CA THR A 82 12.75 7.04 8.66
C THR A 82 11.36 7.62 8.40
N GLU A 83 10.80 7.37 7.23
CA GLU A 83 9.38 7.56 6.95
C GLU A 83 8.61 6.26 7.22
N LEU A 84 7.50 6.39 7.93
CA LEU A 84 6.50 5.34 8.07
C LEU A 84 5.25 5.77 7.30
N MET A 85 4.88 4.94 6.32
CA MET A 85 3.68 5.11 5.51
C MET A 85 2.64 4.10 5.97
N ILE A 86 1.48 4.59 6.41
CA ILE A 86 0.37 3.78 6.92
C ILE A 86 -0.71 3.76 5.86
N VAL A 87 -1.18 2.57 5.47
CA VAL A 87 -2.32 2.37 4.56
C VAL A 87 -3.32 1.44 5.21
N TYR A 88 -4.59 1.84 5.28
CA TYR A 88 -5.66 0.99 5.79
C TYR A 88 -6.12 0.01 4.71
N LEU A 89 -6.27 -1.26 5.10
CA LEU A 89 -6.56 -2.35 4.18
C LEU A 89 -7.85 -3.06 4.55
N ASP A 90 -8.46 -3.68 3.55
CA ASP A 90 -9.57 -4.61 3.71
C ASP A 90 -9.10 -6.03 4.06
N ASP A 91 -10.07 -6.93 4.15
CA ASP A 91 -9.91 -8.35 4.44
C ASP A 91 -9.09 -9.10 3.37
N LEU A 92 -8.93 -8.51 2.18
CA LEU A 92 -8.13 -9.03 1.06
C LEU A 92 -6.74 -8.37 0.96
N ASN A 93 -6.34 -7.59 1.97
CA ASN A 93 -5.13 -6.77 1.97
C ASN A 93 -5.08 -5.71 0.86
N GLN A 94 -6.22 -5.29 0.33
CA GLN A 94 -6.30 -4.20 -0.64
C GLN A 94 -6.48 -2.87 0.06
N PRO A 95 -5.88 -1.76 -0.45
CA PRO A 95 -6.13 -0.43 0.10
C PRO A 95 -7.62 -0.10 0.10
N VAL A 96 -8.13 0.45 1.20
CA VAL A 96 -9.50 0.96 1.25
C VAL A 96 -9.52 2.37 0.70
N TRP A 97 -10.26 2.58 -0.39
CA TRP A 97 -10.26 3.85 -1.14
C TRP A 97 -11.20 4.91 -0.61
N GLY A 98 -12.06 4.58 0.35
CA GLY A 98 -13.08 5.50 0.85
C GLY A 98 -13.94 6.06 -0.30
N PRO A 99 -14.47 7.29 -0.17
CA PRO A 99 -15.29 7.90 -1.21
C PRO A 99 -14.49 8.43 -2.42
N ASP A 100 -13.17 8.59 -2.31
CA ASP A 100 -12.32 9.08 -3.40
C ASP A 100 -11.48 7.93 -4.00
N PRO A 101 -11.82 7.44 -5.20
CA PRO A 101 -11.14 6.30 -5.82
C PRO A 101 -9.69 6.59 -6.22
N ARG A 102 -9.16 7.80 -5.98
CA ARG A 102 -7.77 8.18 -6.27
C ARG A 102 -6.88 8.22 -5.03
N ASN A 103 -7.46 8.26 -3.84
CA ASN A 103 -6.73 8.47 -2.60
C ASN A 103 -7.16 7.43 -1.56
N PRO A 104 -6.39 6.35 -1.36
CA PRO A 104 -6.70 5.39 -0.31
C PRO A 104 -6.56 6.02 1.07
N PHE A 105 -7.25 5.43 2.03
CA PHE A 105 -7.08 5.83 3.42
C PHE A 105 -5.68 5.50 3.89
N GLY A 106 -4.94 6.54 4.25
CA GLY A 106 -3.58 6.41 4.71
C GLY A 106 -3.00 7.74 5.15
N TRP A 107 -1.87 7.66 5.85
CA TRP A 107 -1.14 8.82 6.33
C TRP A 107 0.34 8.47 6.45
N LYS A 108 1.18 9.49 6.59
CA LYS A 108 2.63 9.33 6.66
C LYS A 108 3.16 10.07 7.87
N MET A 109 4.23 9.55 8.45
CA MET A 109 5.03 10.26 9.44
C MET A 109 6.52 10.09 9.15
N LYS A 110 7.30 11.02 9.67
CA LYS A 110 8.76 11.05 9.60
C LYS A 110 9.29 11.02 11.02
N THR A 111 10.22 10.11 11.30
CA THR A 111 10.87 9.95 12.61
C THR A 111 12.38 9.89 12.44
N ARG A 112 13.15 10.23 13.47
CA ARG A 112 14.60 9.97 13.49
C ARG A 112 14.93 8.63 14.11
N GLU A 113 14.11 8.18 15.05
CA GLU A 113 14.37 6.97 15.83
C GLU A 113 13.09 6.11 15.89
N LEU A 114 13.26 4.82 15.67
CA LEU A 114 12.32 3.78 16.07
C LEU A 114 12.76 3.25 17.44
N ASP A 115 11.83 2.86 18.30
CA ASP A 115 12.22 2.10 19.48
C ASP A 115 12.58 0.66 19.14
N PHE A 116 13.18 -0.02 20.11
CA PHE A 116 13.63 -1.40 19.95
C PHE A 116 12.50 -2.35 19.53
N GLU A 117 11.29 -2.16 20.07
CA GLU A 117 10.13 -3.00 19.74
C GLU A 117 9.69 -2.82 18.28
N LEU A 118 9.69 -1.59 17.74
CA LEU A 118 9.44 -1.37 16.32
C LEU A 118 10.55 -1.94 15.43
N GLU A 119 11.81 -1.72 15.81
CA GLU A 119 12.94 -2.27 15.05
C GLU A 119 12.89 -3.80 14.99
N ASP A 120 12.58 -4.45 16.12
CA ASP A 120 12.42 -5.91 16.20
C ASP A 120 11.21 -6.39 15.39
N ALA A 121 10.08 -5.70 15.50
CA ALA A 121 8.88 -6.02 14.72
C ALA A 121 9.16 -5.98 13.21
N PHE A 122 9.81 -4.91 12.72
CA PHE A 122 10.24 -4.84 11.32
C PHE A 122 11.29 -5.89 10.98
N GLY A 123 12.24 -6.14 11.88
CA GLY A 123 13.42 -6.97 11.62
C GLY A 123 14.11 -6.53 10.33
N ASN A 124 14.32 -7.49 9.42
CA ASN A 124 14.92 -7.25 8.10
C ASN A 124 13.90 -6.84 7.02
N ASN A 125 12.62 -6.68 7.38
CA ASN A 125 11.57 -6.29 6.45
C ASN A 125 11.36 -4.78 6.47
N ASN A 126 10.71 -4.28 5.41
CA ASN A 126 10.30 -2.88 5.31
C ASN A 126 8.78 -2.71 5.39
N MET A 127 8.06 -3.76 5.79
CA MET A 127 6.61 -3.72 5.87
C MET A 127 6.12 -4.58 7.04
N LEU A 128 5.14 -4.05 7.75
CA LEU A 128 4.32 -4.74 8.75
C LEU A 128 2.87 -4.75 8.31
N ILE A 129 2.14 -5.79 8.67
CA ILE A 129 0.68 -5.83 8.63
C ILE A 129 0.20 -5.98 10.06
N LEU A 130 -0.70 -5.10 10.48
CA LEU A 130 -1.28 -5.05 11.82
C LEU A 130 -2.80 -5.17 11.69
N ASP A 131 -3.40 -6.12 12.40
CA ASP A 131 -4.85 -6.32 12.46
C ASP A 131 -5.53 -5.36 13.47
#